data_AF-A0A1C2AI09-F1
#
_entry.id   AF-A0A1C2AI09-F1
#
_cell.length_a   1.000
_cell.length_b   1.000
_cell.length_c   1.000
_cell.angle_alpha   90.00
_cell.angle_beta   90.00
_cell.angle_gamma   90.00
#
_symmetry.space_group_name_H-M   'P 1'
#
loop_
_entity.id
_entity.type
_entity.pdbx_description
1 polymer ?
#
loop_
_entity_poly.entity_id
_entity_poly.type
_entity_poly.pdbx_seq_one_letter_code
_entity_poly.pdbx_strand_id
1 'polypeptide(L)'
;MSNETSFNKLKRLPENLKQFIGLIILTIVIISSFAILNNIFSEGDELVRKMKLEEERIAKERKLSALISKLPSGILVTFDGTDHYKLSDELYEGVCNATKLIPQRAIMGANFLNFRAHEIYTINGNKIDETFVEWDAEKKKCFAGFTVSGNNVGVDETIKVSGEALSFLSTGIDTRVYFIKNF
;
A
#
# COMPACT_ATOMS: atom_id res chain seq x y z
N MET A 1 50.31 12.89 35.93
CA MET A 1 50.50 13.89 37.01
C MET A 1 49.13 14.53 37.29
N SER A 2 48.62 14.40 38.53
CA SER A 2 47.34 14.94 39.11
C SER A 2 46.11 14.04 39.38
N ASN A 3 46.22 12.69 39.49
CA ASN A 3 45.06 11.85 39.88
C ASN A 3 45.14 11.17 41.26
N GLU A 4 46.27 11.20 41.96
CA GLU A 4 46.42 10.47 43.24
C GLU A 4 45.99 11.26 44.49
N THR A 5 45.80 12.58 44.37
CA THR A 5 45.47 13.46 45.50
C THR A 5 43.98 13.52 45.84
N SER A 6 43.08 13.14 44.91
CA SER A 6 41.62 13.19 45.09
C SER A 6 41.05 11.97 45.82
N PHE A 7 41.50 10.76 45.47
CA PHE A 7 41.08 9.51 46.13
C PHE A 7 41.47 9.45 47.61
N ASN A 8 42.67 9.96 47.95
CA ASN A 8 43.16 9.96 49.33
C ASN A 8 42.42 10.95 50.24
N LYS A 9 41.80 12.02 49.69
CA LYS A 9 40.91 12.92 50.44
C LYS A 9 39.54 12.29 50.69
N LEU A 10 39.04 11.47 49.78
CA LEU A 10 37.76 10.76 49.95
C LEU A 10 37.74 9.84 51.18
N LYS A 11 38.91 9.26 51.52
CA LYS A 11 39.07 8.34 52.65
C LYS A 11 38.99 9.02 54.02
N ARG A 12 39.27 10.33 54.09
CA ARG A 12 39.26 11.16 55.32
C ARG A 12 37.93 11.89 55.58
N LEU A 13 36.92 11.68 54.74
CA LEU A 13 35.60 12.32 54.91
C LEU A 13 34.84 11.69 56.08
N PRO A 14 34.08 12.48 56.86
CA PRO A 14 33.29 11.99 57.99
C PRO A 14 32.27 10.94 57.54
N GLU A 15 31.99 9.95 58.40
CA GLU A 15 31.13 8.78 58.14
C GLU A 15 29.81 9.17 57.45
N ASN A 16 29.16 10.23 57.98
CA ASN A 16 27.90 10.76 57.46
C ASN A 16 28.01 11.17 55.99
N LEU A 17 29.12 11.80 55.58
CA LEU A 17 29.31 12.26 54.20
C LEU A 17 29.56 11.09 53.24
N LYS A 18 30.25 10.02 53.69
CA LYS A 18 30.41 8.79 52.92
C LYS A 18 29.07 8.08 52.69
N GLN A 19 28.20 8.08 53.70
CA GLN A 19 26.86 7.51 53.59
C GLN A 19 25.97 8.33 52.64
N PHE A 20 26.04 9.66 52.68
CA PHE A 20 25.35 10.54 51.72
C PHE A 20 25.83 10.35 50.28
N ILE A 21 27.14 10.25 50.06
CA ILE A 21 27.71 9.99 48.72
C ILE A 21 27.27 8.62 48.21
N GLY A 22 27.26 7.59 49.07
CA GLY A 22 26.76 6.26 48.72
C GLY A 22 25.28 6.28 48.32
N LEU A 23 24.46 7.03 49.04
CA LEU A 23 23.04 7.19 48.73
C LEU A 23 22.83 7.88 47.38
N ILE A 24 23.59 8.95 47.10
CA ILE A 24 23.54 9.67 45.82
C ILE A 24 23.92 8.76 44.65
N ILE A 25 25.01 7.98 44.80
CA ILE A 25 25.45 7.03 43.78
C ILE A 25 24.37 5.96 43.54
N LEU A 26 23.78 5.41 44.60
CA LEU A 26 22.72 4.42 44.49
C LEU A 26 21.49 4.98 43.73
N THR A 27 21.07 6.21 44.05
CA THR A 27 19.98 6.86 43.31
C THR A 27 20.31 7.10 41.84
N ILE A 28 21.55 7.49 41.51
CA ILE A 28 21.97 7.68 40.11
C ILE A 28 21.93 6.35 39.36
N VAL A 29 22.42 5.26 39.97
CA VAL A 29 22.40 3.92 39.37
C VAL A 29 20.96 3.49 39.08
N ILE A 30 20.06 3.66 40.04
CA ILE A 30 18.64 3.32 39.89
C ILE A 30 18.01 4.11 38.72
N ILE A 31 18.19 5.44 38.69
CA ILE A 31 17.65 6.29 37.61
C ILE A 31 18.23 5.89 36.24
N SER A 32 19.53 5.60 36.18
CA SER A 32 20.21 5.20 34.94
C SER A 32 19.69 3.86 34.42
N SER A 33 19.45 2.88 35.30
CA SER A 33 18.85 1.60 34.93
C SER A 33 17.45 1.77 34.37
N PHE A 34 16.61 2.62 34.97
CA PHE A 34 15.27 2.93 34.43
C PHE A 34 15.33 3.67 33.09
N ALA A 35 16.30 4.57 32.89
CA ALA A 35 16.47 5.28 31.62
C ALA A 35 16.87 4.33 30.46
N ILE A 36 17.77 3.38 30.72
CA ILE A 36 18.18 2.37 29.73
C ILE A 36 16.99 1.47 29.37
N LEU A 37 16.24 1.00 30.35
CA LEU A 37 15.03 0.20 30.12
C LEU A 37 13.99 1.00 29.30
N ASN A 38 13.72 2.24 29.67
CA ASN A 38 12.73 3.08 28.97
C ASN A 38 13.13 3.36 27.51
N ASN A 39 14.43 3.50 27.22
CA ASN A 39 14.91 3.68 25.85
C ASN A 39 14.72 2.43 24.98
N ILE A 40 14.94 1.23 25.55
CA ILE A 40 14.72 -0.05 24.85
C ILE A 40 13.22 -0.31 24.58
N PHE A 41 12.34 0.04 25.52
CA PHE A 41 10.89 -0.14 25.34
C PHE A 41 10.22 0.94 24.46
N SER A 42 10.77 2.15 24.40
CA SER A 42 10.23 3.24 23.58
C SER A 42 10.29 2.96 22.06
N GLU A 43 11.24 2.15 21.60
CA GLU A 43 11.34 1.76 20.18
C GLU A 43 10.27 0.72 19.78
N GLY A 44 9.73 -0.02 20.76
CA GLY A 44 8.67 -0.99 20.56
C GLY A 44 7.32 -0.37 20.18
N ASP A 45 6.99 0.82 20.68
CA ASP A 45 5.70 1.46 20.42
C ASP A 45 5.51 1.87 18.95
N GLU A 46 6.57 2.34 18.29
CA GLU A 46 6.52 2.65 16.86
C GLU A 46 6.36 1.37 16.02
N LEU A 47 7.07 0.30 16.39
CA LEU A 47 6.96 -0.99 15.72
C LEU A 47 5.57 -1.61 15.90
N VAL A 48 5.00 -1.54 17.11
CA VAL A 48 3.63 -2.01 17.38
C VAL A 48 2.60 -1.20 16.58
N ARG A 49 2.78 0.12 16.46
CA ARG A 49 1.91 0.95 15.61
C ARG A 49 1.99 0.53 14.14
N LYS A 50 3.20 0.32 13.60
CA LYS A 50 3.40 -0.17 12.22
C LYS A 50 2.80 -1.56 12.01
N MET A 51 2.99 -2.48 12.96
CA MET A 51 2.43 -3.83 12.90
C MET A 51 0.90 -3.81 12.91
N LYS A 52 0.27 -3.00 13.77
CA LYS A 52 -1.20 -2.86 13.80
C LYS A 52 -1.76 -2.36 12.46
N LEU A 53 -1.12 -1.35 11.86
CA LEU A 53 -1.51 -0.84 10.55
C LEU A 53 -1.40 -1.92 9.45
N GLU A 54 -0.35 -2.72 9.48
CA GLU A 54 -0.16 -3.81 8.51
C GLU A 54 -1.18 -4.94 8.73
N GLU A 55 -1.48 -5.27 9.98
CA GLU A 55 -2.50 -6.27 10.33
C GLU A 55 -3.90 -5.84 9.86
N GLU A 56 -4.25 -4.56 10.01
CA GLU A 56 -5.48 -4.00 9.46
C GLU A 56 -5.53 -4.09 7.93
N ARG A 57 -4.41 -3.80 7.25
CA ARG A 57 -4.29 -3.91 5.79
C ARG A 57 -4.51 -5.36 5.33
N ILE A 58 -3.85 -6.32 5.98
CA ILE A 58 -3.98 -7.76 5.71
C ILE A 58 -5.41 -8.25 5.97
N ALA A 59 -6.05 -7.79 7.06
CA ALA A 59 -7.43 -8.14 7.37
C ALA A 59 -8.39 -7.63 6.30
N LYS A 60 -8.18 -6.42 5.77
CA LYS A 60 -8.96 -5.86 4.66
C LYS A 60 -8.77 -6.67 3.38
N GLU A 61 -7.53 -6.99 3.01
CA GLU A 61 -7.25 -7.82 1.83
C GLU A 61 -7.87 -9.22 1.94
N ARG A 62 -7.80 -9.87 3.11
CA ARG A 62 -8.43 -11.17 3.34
C ARG A 62 -9.94 -11.14 3.18
N LYS A 63 -10.60 -10.10 3.71
CA LYS A 63 -12.05 -9.89 3.53
C LYS A 63 -12.37 -9.75 2.05
N LEU A 64 -11.55 -9.00 1.32
CA LEU A 64 -11.72 -8.77 -0.10
C LEU A 64 -11.57 -10.05 -0.93
N SER A 65 -10.52 -10.82 -0.69
CA SER A 65 -10.31 -12.12 -1.33
C SER A 65 -11.44 -13.10 -1.01
N ALA A 66 -11.98 -13.07 0.21
CA ALA A 66 -13.14 -13.88 0.60
C ALA A 66 -14.45 -13.41 -0.06
N LEU A 67 -14.57 -12.13 -0.44
CA LEU A 67 -15.68 -11.66 -1.27
C LEU A 67 -15.52 -12.16 -2.70
N ILE A 68 -14.31 -12.09 -3.27
CA ILE A 68 -14.04 -12.55 -4.64
C ILE A 68 -14.32 -14.04 -4.79
N SER A 69 -13.94 -14.87 -3.81
CA SER A 69 -14.15 -16.32 -3.89
C SER A 69 -15.63 -16.74 -3.86
N LYS A 70 -16.53 -15.84 -3.44
CA LYS A 70 -17.99 -16.06 -3.48
C LYS A 70 -18.61 -15.65 -4.81
N LEU A 71 -17.89 -14.89 -5.64
CA LEU A 71 -18.39 -14.47 -6.93
C LEU A 71 -18.41 -15.65 -7.89
N PRO A 72 -19.44 -15.74 -8.76
CA PRO A 72 -19.41 -16.73 -9.83
C PRO A 72 -18.24 -16.45 -10.77
N SER A 73 -17.65 -17.52 -11.31
CA SER A 73 -16.70 -17.40 -12.41
C SER A 73 -17.41 -16.90 -13.67
N GLY A 74 -16.76 -16.00 -14.40
CA GLY A 74 -17.32 -15.40 -15.62
C GLY A 74 -17.35 -13.88 -15.57
N ILE A 75 -18.13 -13.29 -16.47
CA ILE A 75 -18.24 -11.85 -16.63
C ILE A 75 -19.16 -11.30 -15.54
N LEU A 76 -18.66 -10.27 -14.85
CA LEU A 76 -19.34 -9.50 -13.83
C LEU A 76 -19.61 -8.11 -14.39
N VAL A 77 -20.84 -7.62 -14.26
CA VAL A 77 -21.29 -6.33 -14.82
C VAL A 77 -21.85 -5.41 -13.73
N THR A 78 -21.82 -4.10 -13.97
CA THR A 78 -22.40 -3.09 -13.08
C THR A 78 -23.75 -2.55 -13.55
N PHE A 79 -24.19 -2.94 -14.75
CA PHE A 79 -25.38 -2.41 -15.42
C PHE A 79 -26.40 -3.51 -15.69
N ASP A 80 -27.66 -3.11 -15.80
CA ASP A 80 -28.78 -4.01 -16.14
C ASP A 80 -28.85 -4.28 -17.65
N GLY A 81 -29.53 -5.37 -18.02
CA GLY A 81 -29.81 -5.73 -19.42
C GLY A 81 -28.84 -6.73 -20.04
N THR A 82 -28.09 -7.49 -19.23
CA THR A 82 -27.26 -8.60 -19.70
C THR A 82 -27.57 -9.87 -18.91
N ASP A 83 -27.27 -11.04 -19.49
CA ASP A 83 -27.36 -12.35 -18.80
C ASP A 83 -26.19 -12.61 -17.83
N HIS A 84 -25.32 -11.62 -17.63
CA HIS A 84 -24.14 -11.72 -16.77
C HIS A 84 -24.46 -11.41 -15.31
N TYR A 85 -23.60 -11.86 -14.40
CA TYR A 85 -23.80 -11.62 -12.98
C TYR A 85 -23.64 -10.13 -12.65
N LYS A 86 -24.71 -9.52 -12.16
CA LYS A 86 -24.71 -8.11 -11.76
C LYS A 86 -24.11 -7.94 -10.36
N LEU A 87 -23.13 -7.05 -10.25
CA LEU A 87 -22.55 -6.63 -8.97
C LEU A 87 -23.48 -5.65 -8.25
N SER A 88 -23.66 -5.85 -6.94
CA SER A 88 -24.17 -4.80 -6.05
C SER A 88 -23.10 -3.72 -5.85
N ASP A 89 -23.49 -2.54 -5.39
CA ASP A 89 -22.54 -1.42 -5.16
C ASP A 89 -21.38 -1.82 -4.23
N GLU A 90 -21.67 -2.57 -3.16
CA GLU A 90 -20.66 -3.07 -2.22
C GLU A 90 -19.73 -4.10 -2.88
N LEU A 91 -20.29 -5.03 -3.67
CA LEU A 91 -19.48 -5.99 -4.41
C LEU A 91 -18.66 -5.33 -5.51
N TYR A 92 -19.18 -4.27 -6.14
CA TYR A 92 -18.50 -3.51 -7.17
C TYR A 92 -17.30 -2.77 -6.59
N GLU A 93 -17.47 -2.06 -5.48
CA GLU A 93 -16.36 -1.42 -4.76
C GLU A 93 -15.32 -2.45 -4.33
N GLY A 94 -15.77 -3.59 -3.81
CA GLY A 94 -14.90 -4.69 -3.42
C GLY A 94 -14.08 -5.22 -4.60
N VAL A 95 -14.75 -5.54 -5.72
CA VAL A 95 -14.11 -6.04 -6.93
C VAL A 95 -13.13 -5.01 -7.51
N CYS A 96 -13.49 -3.73 -7.53
CA CYS A 96 -12.61 -2.67 -8.02
C CYS A 96 -11.33 -2.59 -7.20
N ASN A 97 -11.44 -2.51 -5.88
CA ASN A 97 -10.28 -2.44 -4.97
C ASN A 97 -9.39 -3.68 -5.04
N ALA A 98 -9.95 -4.83 -5.42
CA ALA A 98 -9.22 -6.08 -5.54
C ALA A 98 -8.53 -6.25 -6.89
N THR A 99 -9.16 -5.70 -7.94
CA THR A 99 -8.71 -5.86 -9.31
C THR A 99 -7.47 -5.00 -9.52
N LYS A 100 -6.32 -5.62 -9.76
CA LYS A 100 -5.07 -4.93 -10.11
C LYS A 100 -4.65 -5.17 -11.56
N LEU A 101 -5.27 -6.15 -12.23
CA LEU A 101 -4.84 -6.63 -13.53
C LEU A 101 -5.76 -6.13 -14.64
N ILE A 102 -5.15 -5.50 -15.64
CA ILE A 102 -5.80 -5.11 -16.89
C ILE A 102 -5.21 -5.99 -18.01
N PRO A 103 -5.99 -6.92 -18.59
CA PRO A 103 -5.52 -7.75 -19.70
C PRO A 103 -5.41 -6.93 -20.99
N GLN A 104 -4.56 -7.37 -21.91
CA GLN A 104 -4.38 -6.76 -23.24
C GLN A 104 -5.69 -6.61 -24.02
N ARG A 105 -6.65 -7.53 -23.84
CA ARG A 105 -7.98 -7.44 -24.43
C ARG A 105 -8.72 -6.16 -24.01
N ALA A 106 -8.68 -5.81 -22.73
CA ALA A 106 -9.34 -4.61 -22.21
C ALA A 106 -8.64 -3.33 -22.72
N ILE A 107 -7.31 -3.37 -22.81
CA ILE A 107 -6.47 -2.30 -23.38
C ILE A 107 -6.82 -2.07 -24.85
N MET A 108 -6.88 -3.13 -25.65
CA MET A 108 -7.23 -3.05 -27.06
C MET A 108 -8.65 -2.51 -27.26
N GLY A 109 -9.59 -2.91 -26.41
CA GLY A 109 -10.95 -2.35 -26.41
C GLY A 109 -10.97 -0.83 -26.11
N ALA A 110 -10.15 -0.38 -25.15
CA ALA A 110 -10.03 1.05 -24.84
C ALA A 110 -9.33 1.85 -25.94
N ASN A 111 -8.31 1.25 -26.58
CA ASN A 111 -7.56 1.84 -27.69
C ASN A 111 -8.40 2.00 -28.96
N PHE A 112 -9.45 1.19 -29.15
CA PHE A 112 -10.38 1.37 -30.26
C PHE A 112 -11.01 2.78 -30.30
N LEU A 113 -11.19 3.40 -29.13
CA LEU A 113 -11.76 4.74 -29.00
C LEU A 113 -10.70 5.86 -29.02
N ASN A 114 -9.41 5.53 -28.86
CA ASN A 114 -8.30 6.49 -28.91
C ASN A 114 -7.29 6.06 -29.98
N PHE A 115 -7.52 6.52 -31.22
CA PHE A 115 -6.73 6.13 -32.39
C PHE A 115 -5.23 6.41 -32.23
N ARG A 116 -4.85 7.55 -31.63
CA ARG A 116 -3.44 7.89 -31.43
C ARG A 116 -2.77 6.98 -30.40
N ALA A 117 -3.46 6.65 -29.30
CA ALA A 117 -2.98 5.66 -28.35
C ALA A 117 -2.82 4.28 -28.98
N HIS A 118 -3.75 3.88 -29.85
CA HIS A 118 -3.65 2.63 -30.60
C HIS A 118 -2.45 2.59 -31.54
N GLU A 119 -2.18 3.69 -32.25
CA GLU A 119 -1.04 3.82 -33.14
C GLU A 119 0.27 3.67 -32.36
N ILE A 120 0.45 4.45 -31.28
CA ILE A 120 1.63 4.37 -30.40
C ILE A 120 1.80 2.96 -29.83
N TYR A 121 0.71 2.36 -29.32
CA TYR A 121 0.72 0.99 -28.80
C TYR A 121 1.13 -0.04 -29.85
N THR A 122 0.77 0.16 -31.12
CA THR A 122 1.13 -0.77 -32.19
C THR A 122 2.59 -0.60 -32.59
N ILE A 123 3.04 0.64 -32.80
CA ILE A 123 4.43 0.91 -33.23
C ILE A 123 5.44 0.59 -32.13
N ASN A 124 5.08 0.75 -30.84
CA ASN A 124 5.97 0.50 -29.71
C ASN A 124 6.11 -0.99 -29.33
N GLY A 125 5.48 -1.89 -30.10
CA GLY A 125 5.52 -3.34 -29.87
C GLY A 125 4.53 -3.84 -28.82
N ASN A 126 3.37 -3.20 -28.68
CA ASN A 126 2.33 -3.51 -27.69
C ASN A 126 2.80 -3.35 -26.24
N LYS A 127 3.76 -2.45 -26.01
CA LYS A 127 4.32 -2.21 -24.69
C LYS A 127 3.47 -1.20 -23.94
N ILE A 128 3.15 -1.55 -22.69
CA ILE A 128 2.50 -0.68 -21.72
C ILE A 128 3.52 -0.36 -20.64
N ASP A 129 3.62 0.91 -20.27
CA ASP A 129 4.53 1.32 -19.21
C ASP A 129 3.88 1.16 -17.83
N GLU A 130 2.64 1.61 -17.69
CA GLU A 130 1.90 1.58 -16.43
C GLU A 130 0.43 1.25 -16.64
N THR A 131 -0.17 0.59 -15.65
CA THR A 131 -1.61 0.31 -15.57
C THR A 131 -2.11 0.68 -14.19
N PHE A 132 -3.33 1.20 -14.08
CA PHE A 132 -3.95 1.50 -12.80
C PHE A 132 -5.43 1.12 -12.79
N VAL A 133 -5.91 0.72 -11.63
CA VAL A 133 -7.32 0.49 -11.32
C VAL A 133 -7.60 1.14 -9.99
N GLU A 134 -8.53 2.09 -9.96
CA GLU A 134 -8.79 2.94 -8.81
C GLU A 134 -10.28 3.15 -8.59
N TRP A 135 -10.68 3.13 -7.33
CA TRP A 135 -12.04 3.44 -6.92
C TRP A 135 -12.20 4.94 -6.67
N ASP A 136 -13.08 5.58 -7.43
CA ASP A 136 -13.50 6.96 -7.21
C ASP A 136 -14.69 6.97 -6.25
N ALA A 137 -14.42 7.35 -4.99
CA ALA A 137 -15.42 7.40 -3.93
C ALA A 137 -16.48 8.51 -4.14
N GLU A 138 -16.15 9.57 -4.87
CA GLU A 138 -17.09 10.67 -5.14
C GLU A 138 -18.12 10.24 -6.17
N LYS A 139 -17.67 9.59 -7.24
CA LYS A 139 -18.53 9.09 -8.32
C LYS A 139 -19.10 7.71 -8.05
N LYS A 140 -18.59 7.00 -7.03
CA LYS A 140 -18.88 5.58 -6.73
C LYS A 140 -18.64 4.69 -7.94
N LYS A 141 -17.53 4.90 -8.61
CA LYS A 141 -17.18 4.22 -9.87
C LYS A 141 -15.73 3.77 -9.87
N CYS A 142 -15.49 2.66 -10.54
CA CYS A 142 -14.16 2.13 -10.77
C CYS A 142 -13.59 2.70 -12.08
N PHE A 143 -12.42 3.31 -12.00
CA PHE A 143 -11.65 3.76 -13.15
C PHE A 143 -10.49 2.82 -13.40
N ALA A 144 -10.22 2.55 -14.67
CA ALA A 144 -9.08 1.77 -15.10
C ALA A 144 -8.41 2.47 -16.29
N GLY A 145 -7.10 2.37 -16.35
CA GLY A 145 -6.34 3.02 -17.40
C GLY A 145 -4.92 2.50 -17.51
N PHE A 146 -4.23 3.00 -18.53
CA PHE A 146 -2.88 2.62 -18.84
C PHE A 146 -2.14 3.75 -19.56
N THR A 147 -0.82 3.70 -19.50
CA THR A 147 0.07 4.66 -20.16
C THR A 147 0.85 3.96 -21.26
N VAL A 148 0.85 4.55 -22.45
CA VAL A 148 1.65 4.11 -23.60
C VAL A 148 2.65 5.19 -23.99
N SER A 149 3.91 4.82 -24.16
CA SER A 149 4.96 5.70 -24.67
C SER A 149 5.51 5.20 -26.00
N GLY A 150 5.80 6.14 -26.90
CA GLY A 150 6.52 5.90 -28.15
C GLY A 150 8.04 6.10 -28.04
N ASN A 151 8.56 6.42 -26.85
CA ASN A 151 9.97 6.81 -26.66
C ASN A 151 10.95 5.70 -27.09
N ASN A 152 10.53 4.44 -26.99
CA ASN A 152 11.33 3.28 -27.40
C ASN A 152 11.49 3.16 -28.93
N VAL A 153 10.67 3.86 -29.71
CA VAL A 153 10.70 3.85 -31.19
C VAL A 153 10.96 5.24 -31.78
N GLY A 154 11.45 6.18 -30.97
CA GLY A 154 11.84 7.52 -31.41
C GLY A 154 10.67 8.49 -31.58
N VAL A 155 9.50 8.18 -31.01
CA VAL A 155 8.35 9.10 -30.95
C VAL A 155 8.25 9.66 -29.53
N ASP A 156 8.48 10.97 -29.37
CA ASP A 156 8.39 11.65 -28.07
C ASP A 156 6.93 11.97 -27.70
N GLU A 157 6.10 10.92 -27.64
CA GLU A 157 4.71 11.01 -27.22
C GLU A 157 4.42 9.96 -26.15
N THR A 158 3.76 10.41 -25.09
CA THR A 158 3.24 9.54 -24.04
C THR A 158 1.77 9.86 -23.83
N ILE A 159 0.91 8.85 -23.96
CA ILE A 159 -0.54 9.00 -23.86
C ILE A 159 -1.02 8.18 -22.68
N LYS A 160 -1.74 8.84 -21.77
CA LYS A 160 -2.48 8.19 -20.70
C LYS A 160 -3.92 7.98 -21.14
N VAL A 161 -4.33 6.72 -21.23
CA VAL A 161 -5.70 6.33 -21.50
C VAL A 161 -6.37 5.95 -20.18
N SER A 162 -7.58 6.45 -19.95
CA SER A 162 -8.33 6.19 -18.71
C SER A 162 -9.82 6.18 -18.99
N GLY A 163 -10.55 5.25 -18.37
CA GLY A 163 -11.99 5.16 -18.53
C GLY A 163 -12.65 4.39 -17.40
N GLU A 164 -13.97 4.28 -17.47
CA GLU A 164 -14.77 3.55 -16.48
C GLU A 164 -14.66 2.04 -16.71
N ALA A 165 -14.31 1.28 -15.68
CA ALA A 165 -14.33 -0.18 -15.71
C ALA A 165 -15.78 -0.68 -15.53
N LEU A 166 -16.44 -0.97 -16.66
CA LEU A 166 -17.85 -1.37 -16.68
C LEU A 166 -18.08 -2.85 -16.40
N SER A 167 -17.07 -3.68 -16.65
CA SER A 167 -17.17 -5.12 -16.42
C SER A 167 -15.83 -5.72 -16.03
N PHE A 168 -15.92 -6.81 -15.28
CA PHE A 168 -14.79 -7.57 -14.75
C PHE A 168 -14.93 -9.02 -15.15
N LEU A 169 -13.82 -9.72 -15.23
CA LEU A 169 -13.78 -11.16 -15.40
C LEU A 169 -13.31 -11.78 -14.08
N SER A 170 -14.18 -12.57 -13.47
CA SER A 170 -13.81 -13.42 -12.33
C SER A 170 -13.34 -14.77 -12.85
N THR A 171 -12.13 -15.16 -12.46
CA THR A 171 -11.61 -16.52 -12.73
C THR A 171 -11.93 -17.48 -11.57
N GLY A 172 -12.55 -16.99 -10.49
CA GLY A 172 -12.71 -17.70 -9.22
C GLY A 172 -11.48 -17.62 -8.30
N ILE A 173 -10.33 -17.16 -8.82
CA ILE A 173 -9.10 -16.91 -8.05
C ILE A 173 -8.79 -15.41 -8.01
N ASP A 174 -8.88 -14.76 -9.17
CA ASP A 174 -8.62 -13.35 -9.35
C ASP A 174 -9.76 -12.67 -10.11
N THR A 175 -9.76 -11.34 -10.05
CA THR A 175 -10.62 -10.48 -10.85
C THR A 175 -9.74 -9.62 -11.75
N ARG A 176 -10.19 -9.45 -12.99
CA ARG A 176 -9.48 -8.70 -14.03
C ARG A 176 -10.44 -7.73 -14.69
N VAL A 177 -9.96 -6.55 -15.10
CA VAL A 177 -10.80 -5.63 -15.88
C VAL A 177 -11.14 -6.28 -17.21
N TYR A 178 -12.42 -6.33 -17.58
CA TYR A 178 -12.85 -6.93 -18.84
C TYR A 178 -13.09 -5.88 -19.92
N PHE A 179 -13.70 -4.75 -19.55
CA PHE A 179 -14.00 -3.67 -20.48
C PHE A 179 -13.82 -2.30 -19.81
N ILE A 180 -13.10 -1.42 -20.51
CA ILE A 180 -12.89 -0.03 -20.13
C ILE A 180 -13.67 0.83 -21.12
N LYS A 181 -14.66 1.58 -20.63
CA LYS A 181 -15.34 2.61 -21.42
C LYS A 181 -14.53 3.89 -21.33
N ASN A 182 -13.76 4.14 -22.38
CA ASN A 182 -13.09 5.41 -22.61
C ASN A 182 -14.08 6.39 -23.27
N PHE A 183 -14.01 7.69 -22.94
CA PHE A 183 -14.89 8.73 -23.49
C PHE A 183 -14.11 9.68 -24.39
#